data_AF-A0A9X0AT68-F1
#
_entry.id   AF-A0A9X0AT68-F1
#
_cell.length_a   1.000
_cell.length_b   1.000
_cell.length_c   1.000
_cell.angle_alpha   90.00
_cell.angle_beta   90.00
_cell.angle_gamma   90.00
#
_symmetry.space_group_name_H-M   'P 1'
#
loop_
_entity.id
_entity.type
_entity.pdbx_description
1 polymer ?
#
loop_
_entity_poly.entity_id
_entity_poly.type
_entity_poly.pdbx_seq_one_letter_code
_entity_poly.pdbx_strand_id
1 'polypeptide(L)'
;MDDMLAFSSTNVRRQVCKQASLQGGISAKTYITNRIDRKIERALRHDYPGGDVESCRRQLALLEEFWDSALDMAPHVLIHGDLSDSNIIVDGDANVKKIIDLGWSDMVPLQFAAVYPRFLAYQPHVFSNNEAAVGWPIKNTSIMMRDRAFYLDCIRQCACSDGGIALDF
;
A
#
# COMPACT_ATOMS: atom_id res chain seq x y z
N MET A 1 1.33 -33.06 -20.74
CA MET A 1 0.07 -33.21 -19.99
C MET A 1 0.31 -32.66 -18.58
N ASP A 2 0.77 -31.42 -18.48
CA ASP A 2 -0.03 -30.19 -18.63
C ASP A 2 -1.18 -30.16 -17.63
N ASP A 3 -0.90 -29.54 -16.49
CA ASP A 3 -1.86 -28.66 -15.84
C ASP A 3 -1.10 -27.48 -15.23
N MET A 4 -0.71 -26.61 -16.15
CA MET A 4 -0.29 -25.24 -15.89
C MET A 4 -1.56 -24.47 -15.49
N LEU A 5 -1.79 -24.25 -14.19
CA LEU A 5 -2.76 -23.25 -13.74
C LEU A 5 -2.22 -21.86 -14.08
N ALA A 6 -2.33 -21.50 -15.36
CA ALA A 6 -2.21 -20.14 -15.82
C ALA A 6 -3.38 -19.35 -15.21
N PHE A 7 -3.13 -18.72 -14.06
CA PHE A 7 -3.99 -17.68 -13.54
C PHE A 7 -3.99 -16.52 -14.54
N SER A 8 -4.96 -16.52 -15.44
CA SER A 8 -5.19 -15.44 -16.39
C SER A 8 -5.53 -14.15 -15.63
N SER A 9 -4.97 -13.02 -16.10
CA SER A 9 -5.30 -11.66 -15.68
C SER A 9 -6.82 -11.40 -15.59
N THR A 10 -7.62 -12.12 -16.37
CA THR A 10 -9.09 -12.06 -16.36
C THR A 10 -9.73 -12.58 -15.05
N ASN A 11 -9.11 -13.55 -14.38
CA ASN A 11 -9.63 -14.12 -13.12
C ASN A 11 -9.33 -13.22 -11.92
N VAL A 12 -8.19 -12.52 -11.93
CA VAL A 12 -7.85 -11.50 -10.92
C VAL A 12 -8.87 -10.37 -10.94
N ARG A 13 -9.25 -9.88 -12.13
CA ARG A 13 -10.30 -8.86 -12.31
C ARG A 13 -11.64 -9.27 -11.69
N ARG A 14 -12.05 -10.53 -11.83
CA ARG A 14 -13.36 -11.00 -11.33
C ARG A 14 -13.44 -11.21 -9.82
N GLN A 15 -12.33 -11.58 -9.18
CA GLN A 15 -12.33 -11.87 -7.75
C GLN A 15 -12.28 -10.58 -6.91
N VAL A 16 -11.54 -9.56 -7.38
CA VAL A 16 -11.52 -8.22 -6.76
C VAL A 16 -12.87 -7.51 -6.93
N CYS A 17 -13.56 -7.68 -8.07
CA CYS A 17 -14.88 -7.09 -8.32
C CYS A 17 -16.01 -7.60 -7.40
N LYS A 18 -15.90 -8.76 -6.75
CA LYS A 18 -17.01 -9.33 -5.95
C LYS A 18 -17.18 -8.67 -4.56
N GLN A 19 -16.22 -7.89 -4.09
CA GLN A 19 -16.31 -7.14 -2.83
C GLN A 19 -16.74 -5.67 -2.99
N ALA A 20 -16.88 -5.18 -4.22
CA ALA A 20 -17.22 -3.79 -4.51
C ALA A 20 -18.66 -3.71 -5.07
N SER A 21 -19.61 -3.27 -4.25
CA SER A 21 -20.93 -2.87 -4.75
C SER A 21 -21.42 -1.60 -4.06
N LEU A 22 -21.64 -0.57 -4.90
CA LEU A 22 -22.53 0.60 -4.78
C LEU A 22 -22.11 1.73 -3.81
N GLN A 23 -21.40 2.75 -4.29
CA GLN A 23 -21.79 4.19 -4.34
C GLN A 23 -20.55 5.07 -4.49
N GLY A 24 -20.61 6.03 -5.44
CA GLY A 24 -19.55 6.99 -5.82
C GLY A 24 -18.39 7.18 -4.86
N GLY A 25 -17.19 6.95 -5.38
CA GLY A 25 -15.92 6.80 -4.67
C GLY A 25 -15.78 7.61 -3.38
N ILE A 26 -15.58 6.89 -2.28
CA ILE A 26 -15.22 7.47 -0.98
C ILE A 26 -13.92 8.28 -1.09
N SER A 27 -13.82 9.42 -0.40
CA SER A 27 -12.57 10.19 -0.40
C SER A 27 -11.44 9.44 0.32
N ALA A 28 -10.17 9.77 0.04
CA ALA A 28 -9.02 9.18 0.69
C ALA A 28 -9.08 9.37 2.22
N LYS A 29 -9.47 10.56 2.67
CA LYS A 29 -9.68 10.88 4.08
C LYS A 29 -10.78 10.02 4.70
N THR A 30 -11.90 9.83 4.00
CA THR A 30 -13.00 8.98 4.46
C THR A 30 -12.58 7.50 4.52
N TYR A 31 -11.89 7.02 3.49
CA TYR A 31 -11.35 5.65 3.41
C TYR A 31 -10.47 5.32 4.62
N ILE A 32 -9.49 6.17 4.91
CA ILE A 32 -8.54 5.89 5.99
C ILE A 32 -9.15 6.10 7.38
N THR A 33 -10.04 7.09 7.54
CA THR A 33 -10.80 7.31 8.78
C THR A 33 -11.60 6.05 9.11
N ASN A 34 -12.38 5.53 8.16
CA ASN A 34 -13.16 4.31 8.34
C ASN A 34 -12.28 3.10 8.70
N ARG A 35 -11.07 2.99 8.13
CA ARG A 35 -10.12 1.93 8.47
C ARG A 35 -9.57 2.07 9.90
N ILE A 36 -9.28 3.29 10.34
CA ILE A 36 -8.80 3.55 11.71
C ILE A 36 -9.93 3.31 12.72
N ASP A 37 -11.16 3.73 12.43
CA ASP A 37 -12.32 3.50 13.29
C ASP A 37 -12.58 2.01 13.51
N ARG A 38 -12.51 1.19 12.46
CA ARG A 38 -12.58 -0.28 12.59
C ARG A 38 -11.47 -0.84 13.48
N LYS A 39 -10.26 -0.27 13.47
CA LYS A 39 -9.18 -0.67 14.39
C LYS A 39 -9.52 -0.29 15.84
N ILE A 40 -10.09 0.90 16.06
CA ILE A 40 -10.56 1.34 17.39
C ILE A 40 -11.62 0.36 17.92
N GLU A 41 -12.62 0.01 17.11
CA GLU A 41 -13.67 -0.95 17.50
C GLU A 41 -13.11 -2.33 17.84
N ARG A 42 -12.10 -2.80 17.11
CA ARG A 42 -11.43 -4.07 17.40
C ARG A 42 -10.58 -3.98 18.68
N ALA A 43 -9.88 -2.87 18.88
CA ALA A 43 -9.10 -2.63 20.10
C ALA A 43 -9.98 -2.55 21.35
N LEU A 44 -11.15 -1.88 21.25
CA LEU A 44 -12.15 -1.84 22.32
C LEU A 44 -12.70 -3.23 22.68
N ARG A 45 -12.75 -4.15 21.71
CA ARG A 45 -13.16 -5.54 21.90
C ARG A 45 -12.01 -6.48 22.31
N HIS A 46 -10.81 -5.95 22.54
CA HIS A 46 -9.59 -6.73 22.79
C HIS A 46 -9.26 -7.74 21.66
N ASP A 47 -9.71 -7.47 20.43
CA ASP A 47 -9.50 -8.29 19.23
C ASP A 47 -8.60 -7.58 18.19
N TYR A 48 -7.61 -6.85 18.72
CA TYR A 48 -6.60 -6.15 17.93
C TYR A 48 -5.20 -6.44 18.49
N PRO A 49 -4.57 -7.56 18.10
CA PRO A 49 -3.25 -7.95 18.62
C PRO A 49 -2.11 -6.99 18.24
N GLY A 50 -2.37 -6.02 17.35
CA GLY A 50 -1.38 -5.08 16.83
C GLY A 50 -1.43 -3.66 17.42
N GLY A 51 -2.25 -3.41 18.45
CA GLY A 51 -2.28 -2.09 19.10
C GLY A 51 -3.46 -1.87 20.04
N ASP A 52 -3.54 -0.66 20.56
CA ASP A 52 -4.59 -0.22 21.50
C ASP A 52 -5.36 0.99 20.94
N VAL A 53 -6.43 1.38 21.65
CA VAL A 53 -7.29 2.51 21.27
C VAL A 53 -6.49 3.82 21.18
N GLU A 54 -5.53 4.03 22.07
CA GLU A 54 -4.72 5.25 22.11
C GLU A 54 -3.81 5.37 20.88
N SER A 55 -3.19 4.26 20.46
CA SER A 55 -2.38 4.17 19.25
C SER A 55 -3.21 4.46 18.00
N CYS A 56 -4.46 4.00 17.94
CA CYS A 56 -5.36 4.29 16.83
C CYS A 56 -5.79 5.77 16.82
N ARG A 57 -6.06 6.37 17.98
CA ARG A 57 -6.36 7.81 18.08
C ARG A 57 -5.18 8.67 17.65
N ARG A 58 -3.95 8.28 18.01
CA ARG A 58 -2.73 8.94 17.52
C ARG A 58 -2.61 8.85 16.00
N GLN A 59 -2.91 7.69 15.40
CA GLN A 59 -2.95 7.56 13.93
C GLN A 59 -3.98 8.51 13.31
N LEU A 60 -5.16 8.64 13.92
CA LEU A 60 -6.20 9.55 13.44
C LEU A 60 -5.76 11.01 13.52
N ALA A 61 -5.08 11.41 14.60
CA ALA A 61 -4.57 12.77 14.77
C ALA A 61 -3.49 13.13 13.72
N LEU A 62 -2.69 12.16 13.28
CA LEU A 62 -1.68 12.36 12.22
C LEU A 62 -2.31 12.51 10.83
N LEU A 63 -3.59 12.16 10.66
CA LEU A 63 -4.21 12.19 9.34
C LEU A 63 -4.15 13.59 8.73
N GLU A 64 -4.41 14.65 9.50
CA GLU A 64 -4.39 16.03 8.98
C GLU A 64 -3.00 16.47 8.52
N GLU A 65 -1.93 15.93 9.11
CA GLU A 65 -0.55 16.25 8.74
C GLU A 65 -0.13 15.58 7.42
N PHE A 66 -0.57 14.34 7.20
CA PHE A 66 -0.17 13.51 6.06
C PHE A 66 -1.22 13.43 4.95
N TRP A 67 -2.35 14.11 5.13
CA TRP A 67 -3.42 14.20 4.14
C TRP A 67 -3.05 15.18 3.03
N ASP A 68 -3.21 14.75 1.78
CA ASP A 68 -3.00 15.59 0.61
C ASP A 68 -4.36 15.88 -0.03
N SER A 69 -4.83 17.11 0.14
CA SER A 69 -6.13 17.54 -0.38
C SER A 69 -6.22 17.45 -1.91
N ALA A 70 -5.10 17.52 -2.63
CA ALA A 70 -5.08 17.38 -4.09
C ALA A 70 -5.34 15.92 -4.54
N LEU A 71 -5.16 14.96 -3.64
CA LEU A 71 -5.36 13.53 -3.90
C LEU A 71 -6.59 12.94 -3.21
N ASP A 72 -7.36 13.74 -2.47
CA ASP A 72 -8.47 13.22 -1.64
C ASP A 72 -9.58 12.57 -2.48
N MET A 73 -9.87 13.13 -3.65
CA MET A 73 -10.84 12.59 -4.60
C MET A 73 -10.17 11.90 -5.80
N ALA A 74 -8.86 11.63 -5.72
CA ALA A 74 -8.19 10.89 -6.77
C ALA A 74 -8.76 9.46 -6.86
N PRO A 75 -8.70 8.82 -8.05
CA PRO A 75 -9.24 7.48 -8.20
C PRO A 75 -8.55 6.47 -7.28
N HIS A 76 -9.27 5.40 -6.96
CA HIS A 76 -8.64 4.26 -6.31
C HIS A 76 -7.88 3.43 -7.34
N VAL A 77 -6.75 2.90 -6.93
CA VAL A 77 -5.87 2.08 -7.76
C VAL A 77 -5.65 0.73 -7.09
N LEU A 78 -5.47 -0.30 -7.92
CA LEU A 78 -5.18 -1.65 -7.44
C LEU A 78 -3.74 -1.72 -6.98
N ILE A 79 -3.53 -2.13 -5.73
CA ILE A 79 -2.20 -2.44 -5.20
C ILE A 79 -2.10 -3.92 -4.86
N HIS A 80 -0.86 -4.42 -4.78
CA HIS A 80 -0.56 -5.77 -4.29
C HIS A 80 -0.85 -5.95 -2.78
N GLY A 81 -0.74 -4.87 -2.00
CA GLY A 81 -0.86 -4.87 -0.54
C GLY A 81 0.32 -5.49 0.21
N ASP A 82 1.02 -6.46 -0.39
CA ASP A 82 2.14 -7.18 0.24
C ASP A 82 3.38 -7.36 -0.66
N LEU A 83 3.81 -6.31 -1.38
CA LEU A 83 4.91 -6.44 -2.32
C LEU A 83 6.29 -6.46 -1.61
N SER A 84 6.80 -7.65 -1.34
CA SER A 84 8.18 -7.94 -0.90
C SER A 84 8.98 -8.71 -1.96
N ASP A 85 10.29 -8.81 -1.74
CA ASP A 85 11.23 -9.62 -2.51
C ASP A 85 10.76 -11.07 -2.67
N SER A 86 10.20 -11.68 -1.62
CA SER A 86 9.59 -13.03 -1.66
C SER A 86 8.45 -13.17 -2.67
N ASN A 87 7.82 -12.07 -3.06
CA ASN A 87 6.65 -12.03 -3.95
C ASN A 87 7.03 -11.58 -5.37
N ILE A 88 8.33 -11.41 -5.65
CA ILE A 88 8.89 -11.02 -6.95
C ILE A 88 9.74 -12.17 -7.49
N ILE A 89 9.33 -12.76 -8.61
CA ILE A 89 10.12 -13.78 -9.31
C ILE A 89 10.98 -13.08 -10.36
N VAL A 90 12.30 -13.29 -10.30
CA VAL A 90 13.28 -12.78 -11.26
C VAL A 90 13.96 -13.91 -12.05
N ASP A 91 14.58 -13.58 -13.19
CA ASP A 91 15.49 -14.51 -13.89
C ASP A 91 16.94 -14.41 -13.36
N GLY A 92 17.85 -15.15 -14.00
CA GLY A 92 19.28 -15.17 -13.66
C GLY A 92 19.98 -13.82 -13.82
N ASP A 93 19.39 -12.88 -14.58
CA ASP A 93 19.90 -11.53 -14.80
C ASP A 93 19.15 -10.49 -13.93
N ALA A 94 18.39 -10.94 -12.93
CA ALA A 94 17.57 -10.13 -12.04
C ALA A 94 16.43 -9.33 -12.72
N ASN A 95 16.00 -9.72 -13.93
CA ASN A 95 14.83 -9.12 -14.56
C ASN A 95 13.54 -9.69 -13.95
N VAL A 96 12.60 -8.82 -13.59
CA VAL A 96 11.28 -9.24 -13.06
C VAL A 96 10.52 -10.04 -14.11
N LYS A 97 10.13 -11.26 -13.75
CA LYS A 97 9.31 -12.16 -14.59
C LYS A 97 7.87 -12.23 -14.15
N LYS A 98 7.61 -12.32 -12.84
CA LYS A 98 6.26 -12.47 -12.28
C LYS A 98 6.14 -11.84 -10.90
N ILE A 99 4.93 -11.40 -10.58
CA ILE A 99 4.50 -11.01 -9.24
C ILE A 99 3.47 -12.04 -8.76
N ILE A 100 3.61 -12.52 -7.53
CA ILE A 100 2.79 -13.60 -6.95
C ILE A 100 2.24 -13.20 -5.58
N ASP A 101 1.31 -13.99 -5.05
CA ASP A 101 0.69 -13.77 -3.72
C ASP A 101 -0.16 -12.49 -3.61
N LEU A 102 -1.20 -12.41 -4.46
CA LEU A 102 -2.17 -11.32 -4.48
C LEU A 102 -3.23 -11.40 -3.35
N GLY A 103 -2.99 -12.20 -2.31
CA GLY A 103 -3.95 -12.41 -1.22
C GLY A 103 -4.28 -11.14 -0.42
N TRP A 104 -3.41 -10.14 -0.51
CA TRP A 104 -3.53 -8.84 0.16
C TRP A 104 -3.84 -7.69 -0.80
N SER A 105 -4.11 -7.99 -2.08
CA SER A 105 -4.43 -6.96 -3.07
C SER A 105 -5.73 -6.23 -2.71
N ASP A 106 -5.71 -4.91 -2.85
CA ASP A 106 -6.83 -4.06 -2.47
C ASP A 106 -6.94 -2.85 -3.41
N MET A 107 -8.14 -2.31 -3.53
CA MET A 107 -8.38 -1.01 -4.16
C MET A 107 -8.23 0.06 -3.09
N VAL A 108 -7.20 0.90 -3.25
CA VAL A 108 -6.88 1.94 -2.28
C VAL A 108 -6.87 3.32 -2.94
N PRO A 109 -7.22 4.40 -2.23
CA PRO A 109 -7.04 5.75 -2.75
C PRO A 109 -5.59 5.96 -3.22
N LEU A 110 -5.40 6.65 -4.33
CA LEU A 110 -4.07 6.88 -4.93
C LEU A 110 -3.05 7.40 -3.91
N GLN A 111 -3.44 8.31 -3.01
CA GLN A 111 -2.55 8.82 -1.96
C GLN A 111 -1.91 7.70 -1.12
N PHE A 112 -2.62 6.59 -0.88
CA PHE A 112 -2.14 5.46 -0.09
C PHE A 112 -1.55 4.33 -0.93
N ALA A 113 -1.56 4.45 -2.26
CA ALA A 113 -1.03 3.43 -3.15
C ALA A 113 0.51 3.34 -3.09
N ALA A 114 1.18 4.46 -2.82
CA ALA A 114 2.62 4.48 -2.56
C ALA A 114 2.93 4.15 -1.10
N VAL A 115 2.59 2.94 -0.68
CA VAL A 115 3.31 2.33 0.44
C VAL A 115 4.73 2.12 -0.08
N TYR A 116 5.69 2.84 0.50
CA TYR A 116 7.08 2.71 0.12
C TYR A 116 7.45 1.22 0.21
N PRO A 117 7.87 0.57 -0.88
CA PRO A 117 8.10 -0.86 -0.89
C PRO A 117 8.98 -1.24 0.30
N ARG A 118 8.60 -2.29 1.04
CA ARG A 118 9.25 -2.59 2.31
C ARG A 118 10.76 -2.81 2.16
N PHE A 119 11.20 -3.28 1.00
CA PHE A 119 12.61 -3.45 0.68
C PHE A 119 13.38 -2.13 0.50
N LEU A 120 12.70 -1.01 0.21
CA LEU A 120 13.30 0.32 0.19
C LEU A 120 13.23 1.01 1.57
N ALA A 121 12.28 0.61 2.43
CA ALA A 121 12.04 1.22 3.74
C ALA A 121 13.18 1.04 4.76
N TYR A 122 14.17 0.20 4.46
CA TYR A 122 15.33 -0.03 5.31
C TYR A 122 16.57 0.63 4.71
N GLN A 123 16.79 1.92 5.02
CA GLN A 123 18.13 2.50 4.86
C GLN A 123 18.97 2.14 6.09
N PRO A 124 20.03 1.33 5.97
CA PRO A 124 20.92 1.09 7.09
C PRO A 124 21.62 2.40 7.47
N HIS A 125 21.45 2.84 8.72
CA HIS A 125 22.19 3.98 9.25
C HIS A 125 23.41 3.47 10.01
N VAL A 126 24.61 3.77 9.48
CA VAL A 126 25.87 3.49 10.17
C VAL A 126 26.18 4.70 11.06
N PHE A 127 26.12 4.53 12.39
CA PHE A 127 26.61 5.56 13.30
C PHE A 127 28.13 5.65 13.15
N SER A 128 28.64 6.84 12.84
CA SER A 128 30.05 7.09 12.51
C SER A 128 31.04 6.79 13.63
N ASN A 129 30.59 6.37 14.82
CA ASN A 129 31.42 6.29 16.02
C ASN A 129 31.33 4.95 16.80
N ASN A 130 30.61 3.93 16.30
CA ASN A 130 30.64 2.58 16.88
C ASN A 130 30.13 1.56 15.85
N GLU A 131 31.02 0.70 15.34
CA GLU A 131 30.79 -0.28 14.27
C GLU A 131 29.73 -1.37 14.58
N ALA A 132 29.04 -1.32 15.72
CA ALA A 132 28.14 -2.38 16.17
C ALA A 132 26.68 -1.95 16.43
N ALA A 133 26.34 -0.66 16.32
CA ALA A 133 24.97 -0.20 16.55
C ALA A 133 24.28 0.11 15.21
N VAL A 134 23.44 -0.80 14.73
CA VAL A 134 22.49 -0.50 13.64
C VAL A 134 21.28 0.17 14.28
N GLY A 135 21.12 1.47 14.06
CA GLY A 135 19.93 2.20 14.51
C GLY A 135 18.72 1.87 13.65
N TRP A 136 17.52 1.90 14.24
CA TRP A 136 16.27 1.85 13.48
C TRP A 136 16.20 3.05 12.51
N PRO A 137 15.82 2.83 11.24
CA PRO A 137 15.92 3.88 10.22
C PRO A 137 15.01 5.06 10.53
N ILE A 138 15.53 6.27 10.29
CA ILE A 138 14.78 7.52 10.33
C ILE A 138 13.66 7.41 9.29
N LYS A 139 12.41 7.55 9.72
CA LYS A 139 11.23 7.54 8.83
C LYS A 139 10.94 8.96 8.34
N ASN A 140 10.30 9.06 7.17
CA ASN A 140 9.83 10.33 6.60
C ASN A 140 10.95 11.36 6.36
N THR A 141 12.15 10.92 5.98
CA THR A 141 13.20 11.85 5.53
C THR A 141 12.78 12.56 4.24
N SER A 142 13.40 13.69 3.93
CA SER A 142 13.17 14.41 2.67
C SER A 142 13.39 13.52 1.42
N ILE A 143 14.36 12.60 1.48
CA ILE A 143 14.63 11.61 0.44
C ILE A 143 13.44 10.66 0.29
N MET A 144 12.95 10.08 1.40
CA MET A 144 11.80 9.18 1.36
C MET A 144 10.54 9.88 0.83
N MET A 145 10.31 11.14 1.19
CA MET A 145 9.18 11.92 0.69
C MET A 145 9.28 12.17 -0.82
N ARG A 146 10.48 12.52 -1.32
CA ARG A 146 10.74 12.69 -2.76
C ARG A 146 10.54 11.39 -3.53
N ASP A 147 11.13 10.30 -3.06
CA ASP A 147 11.02 9.00 -3.72
C ASP A 147 9.58 8.49 -3.72
N ARG A 148 8.83 8.75 -2.64
CA ARG A 148 7.39 8.47 -2.57
C ARG A 148 6.60 9.27 -3.61
N ALA A 149 6.89 10.56 -3.77
CA ALA A 149 6.23 11.39 -4.78
C ALA A 149 6.51 10.88 -6.20
N PHE A 150 7.76 10.52 -6.50
CA PHE A 150 8.13 9.90 -7.78
C PHE A 150 7.37 8.57 -8.00
N TYR A 151 7.34 7.70 -7.00
CA TYR A 151 6.63 6.42 -7.10
C TYR A 151 5.11 6.58 -7.28
N LEU A 152 4.50 7.55 -6.60
CA LEU A 152 3.09 7.91 -6.81
C LEU A 152 2.81 8.31 -8.26
N ASP A 153 3.71 9.12 -8.84
CA ASP A 153 3.56 9.55 -10.23
C ASP A 153 3.67 8.37 -11.20
N CYS A 154 4.61 7.45 -10.97
CA CYS A 154 4.70 6.21 -11.74
C CYS A 154 3.40 5.37 -11.64
N ILE A 155 2.87 5.16 -10.43
CA ILE A 155 1.61 4.42 -10.23
C ILE A 155 0.48 5.11 -10.99
N ARG A 156 0.37 6.43 -10.88
CA ARG A 156 -0.65 7.23 -11.56
C ARG A 156 -0.56 7.05 -13.07
N GLN A 157 0.64 7.18 -13.64
CA GLN A 157 0.87 7.03 -15.08
C GLN A 157 0.50 5.62 -15.57
N CYS A 158 0.97 4.58 -14.88
CA CYS A 158 0.65 3.19 -15.21
C CYS A 158 -0.85 2.88 -15.05
N ALA A 159 -1.49 3.37 -14.00
CA ALA A 159 -2.93 3.16 -13.80
C ALA A 159 -3.75 3.80 -14.93
N CYS A 160 -3.33 4.99 -15.40
CA CYS A 160 -3.93 5.66 -16.56
C CYS A 160 -3.71 4.89 -17.86
N SER A 161 -2.51 4.35 -18.10
CA SER A 161 -2.19 3.66 -19.36
C SER A 161 -2.80 2.26 -19.46
N ASP A 162 -2.87 1.55 -18.33
CA ASP A 162 -3.12 0.10 -18.31
C ASP A 162 -4.55 -0.25 -17.84
N GLY A 163 -5.40 0.76 -17.64
CA GLY A 163 -6.78 0.58 -17.16
C GLY A 163 -6.86 0.09 -15.71
N GLY A 164 -5.87 0.46 -14.89
CA GLY A 164 -5.81 0.15 -13.45
C GLY A 164 -6.59 1.13 -12.57
N ILE A 165 -7.21 2.14 -13.18
CA ILE A 165 -8.13 3.07 -12.54
C ILE A 165 -9.53 2.45 -12.56
N ALA A 166 -10.19 2.41 -11.40
CA ALA A 166 -11.64 2.27 -11.41
C ALA A 166 -12.30 3.56 -10.91
N LEU A 167 -13.24 4.02 -11.73
CA LEU A 167 -13.98 5.26 -11.56
C LEU A 167 -15.30 5.04 -10.79
N ASP A 168 -15.72 3.77 -10.70
CA ASP A 168 -17.00 3.34 -10.15
C ASP A 168 -16.75 2.45 -8.92
N PHE A 169 -16.16 3.05 -7.88
CA PHE A 169 -16.14 2.49 -6.52
C PHE A 169 -17.33 3.00 -5.73
#